data_AF-A0A0L6JF61-F1
#
_entry.id   AF-A0A0L6JF61-F1
#
_cell.length_a   1.000
_cell.length_b   1.000
_cell.length_c   1.000
_cell.angle_alpha   90.00
_cell.angle_beta   90.00
_cell.angle_gamma   90.00
#
_symmetry.space_group_name_H-M   'P 1'
#
loop_
_entity.id
_entity.type
_entity.pdbx_description
1 polymer ?
#
loop_
_entity_poly.entity_id
_entity_poly.type
_entity_poly.pdbx_seq_one_letter_code
_entity_poly.pdbx_strand_id
1 'polypeptide(L)'
;MPELTSGRTRKAPWEAYLHVLHALMLRDIRTRFGASLWGYGVVVLWPCVHVFALIAIYTFQKVSAPLGSDRALFFATGAVPVLVFQYISREVMKSVIINRPLTYYPQVKLFDLILSRALVEIVTGFLALIIVVSVLTIIGTDPVPPAPLTAVGGYLAAIMLGIGVGTINVAITGFFPGWLIGYALFSIILYVSSGVLFLPSFLPEMIYGWLKYNPALQLAEWVRSAYYPDAGLQVDRLYVHTFAATCVGIGLFFIRHVVSKRQG
;
A
#
# COMPACT_ATOMS: atom_id res chain seq x y z
N MET A 1 -1.27 45.12 -39.84
CA MET A 1 -1.79 44.17 -38.83
C MET A 1 -0.61 43.73 -37.98
N PRO A 2 -0.60 43.93 -36.65
CA PRO A 2 0.54 43.53 -35.83
C PRO A 2 0.54 42.01 -35.66
N GLU A 3 1.65 41.35 -35.95
CA GLU A 3 1.91 39.95 -35.59
C GLU A 3 1.91 39.82 -34.06
N LEU A 4 0.94 39.08 -33.53
CA LEU A 4 0.99 38.60 -32.15
C LEU A 4 1.99 37.44 -32.10
N THR A 5 3.26 37.75 -31.85
CA THR A 5 4.25 36.76 -31.42
C THR A 5 3.83 36.24 -30.04
N SER A 6 2.97 35.22 -30.01
CA SER A 6 2.65 34.52 -28.77
C SER A 6 3.91 33.80 -28.31
N GLY A 7 4.66 34.43 -27.41
CA GLY A 7 5.74 33.80 -26.66
C GLY A 7 5.15 32.70 -25.81
N ARG A 8 4.95 31.50 -26.38
CA ARG A 8 4.74 30.28 -25.61
C ARG A 8 6.00 30.11 -24.77
N THR A 9 5.94 30.51 -23.50
CA THR A 9 6.90 30.11 -22.50
C THR A 9 6.96 28.59 -22.55
N ARG A 10 8.09 28.08 -23.08
CA ARG A 10 8.34 26.64 -23.19
C ARG A 10 8.48 26.13 -21.76
N LYS A 11 7.36 25.70 -21.18
CA LYS A 11 7.32 25.10 -19.84
C LYS A 11 8.40 24.03 -19.75
N ALA A 12 9.09 23.99 -18.62
CA ALA A 12 10.17 23.03 -18.45
C ALA A 12 9.60 21.59 -18.58
N PRO A 13 10.34 20.63 -19.16
CA PRO A 13 9.83 19.27 -19.38
C PRO A 13 9.28 18.58 -18.12
N TRP A 14 9.84 18.90 -16.95
CA TRP A 14 9.38 18.38 -15.66
C TRP A 14 8.05 18.99 -15.20
N GLU A 15 7.80 20.28 -15.48
CA GLU A 15 6.52 20.93 -15.19
C GLU A 15 5.40 20.29 -16.02
N ALA A 16 5.67 20.06 -17.31
CA ALA A 16 4.74 19.37 -18.19
C ALA A 16 4.42 17.96 -17.67
N TYR A 17 5.43 17.22 -17.19
CA TYR A 17 5.25 15.90 -16.60
C TYR A 17 4.40 15.93 -15.32
N LEU A 18 4.70 16.84 -14.39
CA LEU A 18 3.92 17.00 -13.16
C LEU A 18 2.47 17.40 -13.43
N HIS A 19 2.22 18.23 -14.45
CA HIS A 19 0.87 18.58 -14.87
C HIS A 19 0.09 17.36 -15.36
N VAL A 20 0.73 16.47 -16.15
CA VAL A 20 0.13 15.21 -16.59
C VAL A 20 -0.16 14.30 -15.39
N LEU A 21 0.81 14.13 -14.50
CA LEU A 21 0.65 13.29 -13.31
C LEU A 21 -0.48 13.80 -12.40
N HIS A 22 -0.51 15.11 -12.15
CA HIS A 22 -1.57 15.75 -11.36
C HIS A 22 -2.94 15.59 -12.04
N ALA A 23 -3.03 15.78 -13.36
CA ALA A 23 -4.28 15.58 -14.10
C ALA A 23 -4.76 14.12 -14.02
N LEU A 24 -3.84 13.15 -14.11
CA LEU A 24 -4.16 11.72 -13.94
C LEU A 24 -4.67 11.43 -12.52
N MET A 25 -4.01 11.96 -11.48
CA MET A 25 -4.45 11.81 -10.09
C MET A 25 -5.84 12.44 -9.87
N LEU A 26 -6.09 13.65 -10.35
CA LEU A 26 -7.38 14.32 -10.22
C LEU A 26 -8.49 13.57 -10.95
N ARG A 27 -8.23 13.11 -12.18
CA ARG A 27 -9.19 12.28 -12.92
C ARG A 27 -9.48 11.00 -12.17
N ASP A 28 -8.45 10.36 -11.65
CA ASP A 28 -8.58 9.11 -10.93
C ASP A 28 -9.44 9.25 -9.66
N ILE A 29 -9.15 10.27 -8.86
CA ILE A 29 -9.96 10.65 -7.70
C ILE A 29 -11.41 10.93 -8.12
N ARG A 30 -11.61 11.73 -9.16
CA ARG A 30 -12.95 12.12 -9.61
C ARG A 30 -13.78 10.92 -10.09
N THR A 31 -13.17 10.01 -10.84
CA THR A 31 -13.87 8.86 -11.44
C THR A 31 -14.13 7.75 -10.45
N ARG A 32 -13.21 7.48 -9.50
CA ARG A 32 -13.42 6.47 -8.46
C ARG A 32 -14.30 6.93 -7.32
N PHE A 33 -14.19 8.20 -6.95
CA PHE A 33 -14.79 8.72 -5.72
C PHE A 33 -15.99 9.63 -5.97
N GLY A 34 -16.55 9.58 -7.18
CA GLY A 34 -17.82 10.23 -7.52
C GLY A 34 -17.77 11.76 -7.49
N ALA A 35 -16.62 12.36 -7.79
CA ALA A 35 -16.42 13.82 -7.83
C ALA A 35 -16.86 14.58 -6.56
N SER A 36 -17.00 13.92 -5.41
CA SER A 36 -17.48 14.52 -4.16
C SER A 36 -16.56 14.20 -2.99
N LEU A 37 -16.50 15.12 -2.01
CA LEU A 37 -15.72 14.92 -0.79
C LEU A 37 -16.21 13.71 0.01
N TRP A 38 -17.53 13.47 0.02
CA TRP A 38 -18.16 12.33 0.67
C TRP A 38 -17.73 10.99 0.08
N GLY A 39 -17.69 10.87 -1.26
CA GLY A 39 -17.23 9.66 -1.91
C GLY A 39 -15.76 9.35 -1.62
N TYR A 40 -14.90 10.38 -1.52
CA TYR A 40 -13.52 10.20 -1.12
C TYR A 40 -13.39 9.72 0.33
N GLY A 41 -14.16 10.34 1.24
CA GLY A 41 -14.21 9.95 2.65
C GLY A 41 -14.57 8.48 2.85
N VAL A 42 -15.57 7.97 2.11
CA VAL A 42 -15.96 6.55 2.17
C VAL A 42 -14.80 5.61 1.80
N VAL A 43 -13.97 5.98 0.82
CA VAL A 43 -12.84 5.14 0.42
C VAL A 43 -11.73 5.13 1.45
N VAL A 44 -11.39 6.29 2.01
CA VAL A 44 -10.43 6.39 3.12
C VAL A 44 -10.92 5.59 4.34
N LEU A 45 -12.24 5.52 4.56
CA LEU A 45 -12.82 4.78 5.67
C LEU A 45 -12.73 3.26 5.51
N TRP A 46 -12.60 2.70 4.31
CA TRP A 46 -12.54 1.24 4.13
C TRP A 46 -11.37 0.57 4.89
N PRO A 47 -10.11 1.01 4.74
CA PRO A 47 -9.02 0.52 5.56
C PRO A 47 -9.27 0.69 7.07
N CYS A 48 -9.85 1.82 7.48
CA CYS A 48 -10.18 2.09 8.88
C CYS A 48 -11.21 1.09 9.42
N VAL A 49 -12.29 0.86 8.68
CA VAL A 49 -13.34 -0.12 9.02
C VAL A 49 -12.73 -1.50 9.15
N HIS A 50 -11.81 -1.89 8.26
CA HIS A 50 -11.12 -3.18 8.36
C HIS A 50 -10.34 -3.29 9.68
N VAL A 51 -9.52 -2.29 10.01
CA VAL A 51 -8.72 -2.27 11.25
C VAL A 51 -9.62 -2.28 12.48
N PHE A 52 -10.64 -1.41 12.53
CA PHE A 52 -11.54 -1.32 13.67
C PHE A 52 -12.44 -2.53 13.83
N ALA A 53 -12.87 -3.17 12.73
CA ALA A 53 -13.62 -4.42 12.80
C ALA A 53 -12.77 -5.52 13.46
N LEU A 54 -11.49 -5.64 13.10
CA LEU A 54 -10.58 -6.57 13.74
C LEU A 54 -10.38 -6.24 15.22
N ILE A 55 -10.10 -4.98 15.55
CA ILE A 55 -9.94 -4.54 16.94
C ILE A 55 -11.21 -4.87 17.74
N ALA A 56 -12.39 -4.55 17.21
CA ALA A 56 -13.67 -4.81 17.86
C ALA A 56 -13.88 -6.31 18.11
N ILE A 57 -13.75 -7.14 17.06
CA ILE A 57 -13.95 -8.60 17.15
C ILE A 57 -13.09 -9.20 18.27
N TYR A 58 -11.79 -8.90 18.29
CA TYR A 58 -10.87 -9.48 19.27
C TYR A 58 -11.00 -8.84 20.66
N THR A 59 -11.42 -7.58 20.73
CA THR A 59 -11.74 -6.93 22.00
C THR A 59 -12.96 -7.56 22.66
N PHE A 60 -14.02 -7.84 21.89
CA PHE A 60 -15.24 -8.49 22.37
C PHE A 60 -15.01 -9.97 22.76
N GLN A 61 -14.15 -10.68 22.04
CA GLN A 61 -13.79 -12.07 22.38
C GLN A 61 -12.89 -12.18 23.62
N LYS A 62 -12.47 -11.06 24.24
CA LYS A 62 -11.57 -11.02 25.40
C LYS A 62 -10.26 -11.79 25.18
N VAL A 63 -9.80 -11.90 23.93
CA VAL A 63 -8.52 -12.50 23.59
C VAL A 63 -7.42 -11.55 24.07
N SER A 64 -6.53 -12.04 24.94
CA SER A 64 -5.39 -11.26 25.44
C SER A 64 -4.47 -10.86 24.29
N ALA A 65 -3.95 -9.63 24.34
CA ALA A 65 -2.91 -9.21 23.40
C ALA A 65 -1.65 -10.06 23.63
N PRO A 66 -1.05 -10.64 22.58
CA PRO A 66 0.23 -11.34 22.71
C PRO A 66 1.38 -10.44 23.20
N LEU A 67 1.32 -9.14 22.88
CA LEU A 67 2.29 -8.13 23.34
C LEU A 67 1.56 -6.90 23.90
N GLY A 68 2.09 -6.38 25.00
CA GLY A 68 1.57 -5.21 25.68
C GLY A 68 0.24 -5.42 26.41
N SER A 69 -0.23 -4.38 27.08
CA SER A 69 -1.51 -4.36 27.78
C SER A 69 -2.68 -3.94 26.90
N ASP A 70 -2.40 -3.23 25.80
CA ASP A 70 -3.42 -2.67 24.91
C ASP A 70 -3.66 -3.53 23.66
N ARG A 71 -4.85 -4.13 23.61
CA ARG A 71 -5.31 -4.96 22.50
C ARG A 71 -5.51 -4.17 21.21
N ALA A 72 -6.08 -2.98 21.29
CA ALA A 72 -6.34 -2.15 20.11
C ALA A 72 -5.03 -1.76 19.44
N LEU A 73 -4.02 -1.41 20.23
CA LEU A 73 -2.68 -1.09 19.75
C LEU A 73 -2.00 -2.29 19.07
N PHE A 74 -2.08 -3.48 19.68
CA PHE A 74 -1.46 -4.69 19.12
C PHE A 74 -2.00 -5.03 17.72
N PHE A 75 -3.34 -4.97 17.55
CA PHE A 75 -3.96 -5.27 16.26
C PHE A 75 -3.73 -4.14 15.25
N ALA A 76 -3.77 -2.87 15.66
CA ALA A 76 -3.49 -1.75 14.75
C ALA A 76 -2.05 -1.81 14.20
N THR A 77 -1.06 -2.02 15.07
CA THR A 77 0.36 -2.04 14.68
C THR A 77 0.72 -3.20 13.75
N GLY A 78 -0.01 -4.32 13.83
CA GLY A 78 0.12 -5.42 12.85
C GLY A 78 -0.69 -5.18 11.57
N ALA A 79 -1.96 -4.82 11.71
CA ALA A 79 -2.90 -4.74 10.58
C ALA A 79 -2.59 -3.59 9.63
N VAL A 80 -2.34 -2.38 10.15
CA VAL A 80 -2.19 -1.17 9.33
C VAL A 80 -1.06 -1.30 8.29
N PRO A 81 0.18 -1.69 8.60
CA PRO A 81 1.23 -1.79 7.59
C PRO A 81 0.92 -2.85 6.51
N VAL A 82 0.34 -3.99 6.91
CA VAL A 82 -0.02 -5.05 5.96
C VAL A 82 -1.16 -4.59 5.05
N LEU A 83 -2.15 -3.89 5.58
CA LEU A 83 -3.24 -3.33 4.78
C LEU A 83 -2.73 -2.24 3.84
N VAL A 84 -1.83 -1.35 4.27
CA VAL A 84 -1.21 -0.35 3.38
C VAL A 84 -0.55 -1.04 2.19
N PHE A 85 0.25 -2.08 2.44
CA PHE A 85 0.84 -2.91 1.39
C PHE A 85 -0.22 -3.48 0.43
N GLN A 86 -1.25 -4.15 0.96
CA GLN A 86 -2.26 -4.87 0.17
C GLN A 86 -3.21 -3.96 -0.61
N TYR A 87 -3.57 -2.80 -0.05
CA TYR A 87 -4.42 -1.84 -0.74
C TYR A 87 -3.66 -1.20 -1.90
N ILE A 88 -2.42 -0.76 -1.67
CA ILE A 88 -1.58 -0.19 -2.74
C ILE A 88 -1.38 -1.21 -3.85
N SER A 89 -0.97 -2.44 -3.53
CA SER A 89 -0.70 -3.47 -4.55
C SER A 89 -1.93 -3.80 -5.38
N ARG A 90 -3.11 -3.90 -4.76
CA ARG A 90 -4.38 -4.22 -5.43
C ARG A 90 -4.85 -3.07 -6.32
N GLU A 91 -4.79 -1.83 -5.84
CA GLU A 91 -5.29 -0.69 -6.59
C GLU A 91 -4.31 -0.29 -7.72
N VAL A 92 -3.00 -0.46 -7.52
CA VAL A 92 -1.98 -0.41 -8.58
C VAL A 92 -2.27 -1.44 -9.67
N MET A 93 -2.57 -2.70 -9.32
CA MET A 93 -2.97 -3.72 -10.29
C MET A 93 -4.18 -3.29 -11.13
N LYS A 94 -5.23 -2.75 -10.49
CA LYS A 94 -6.45 -2.30 -11.18
C LYS A 94 -6.24 -1.06 -12.05
N SER A 95 -5.23 -0.24 -11.75
CA SER A 95 -5.01 1.04 -12.43
C SER A 95 -4.88 0.89 -13.94
N VAL A 96 -4.11 -0.09 -14.40
CA VAL A 96 -3.85 -0.29 -15.83
C VAL A 96 -5.07 -0.85 -16.53
N ILE A 97 -5.85 -1.72 -15.88
CA ILE A 97 -7.06 -2.31 -16.46
C ILE A 97 -8.13 -1.24 -16.70
N ILE A 98 -8.37 -0.39 -15.69
CA ILE A 98 -9.43 0.63 -15.72
C ILE A 98 -9.03 1.80 -16.63
N ASN A 99 -7.78 2.25 -16.53
CA ASN A 99 -7.31 3.45 -17.20
C ASN A 99 -6.64 3.16 -18.55
N ARG A 100 -6.71 1.92 -19.07
CA ARG A 100 -6.11 1.54 -20.35
C ARG A 100 -6.45 2.50 -21.51
N PRO A 101 -7.69 2.97 -21.69
CA PRO A 101 -8.00 3.89 -22.79
C PRO A 101 -7.22 5.22 -22.74
N LEU A 102 -6.64 5.59 -21.60
CA LEU A 102 -5.80 6.79 -21.51
C LEU A 102 -4.46 6.64 -22.23
N THR A 103 -3.96 5.43 -22.42
CA THR A 103 -2.69 5.22 -23.11
C THR A 103 -2.79 5.45 -24.62
N TYR A 104 -3.99 5.66 -25.17
CA TYR A 104 -4.15 6.13 -26.55
C TYR A 104 -3.67 7.57 -26.75
N TYR A 105 -3.58 8.36 -25.67
CA TYR A 105 -2.93 9.67 -25.72
C TYR A 105 -1.41 9.48 -25.68
N PRO A 106 -0.65 9.92 -26.70
CA PRO A 106 0.79 9.66 -26.79
C PRO A 106 1.63 10.19 -25.61
N GLN A 107 1.07 11.14 -24.86
CA GLN A 107 1.71 11.73 -23.69
C GLN A 107 1.56 10.90 -22.42
N VAL A 108 0.67 9.90 -22.38
CA VAL A 108 0.37 9.09 -21.19
C VAL A 108 0.97 7.69 -21.34
N LYS A 109 1.96 7.38 -20.50
CA LYS A 109 2.57 6.04 -20.45
C LYS A 109 1.90 5.19 -19.38
N LEU A 110 2.00 3.86 -19.52
CA LEU A 110 1.55 2.90 -18.49
C LEU A 110 2.16 3.19 -17.12
N PHE A 111 3.42 3.61 -17.09
CA PHE A 111 4.11 4.02 -15.86
C PHE A 111 3.41 5.19 -15.16
N ASP A 112 2.90 6.16 -15.92
CA ASP A 112 2.24 7.35 -15.35
C ASP A 112 0.91 6.98 -14.69
N LEU A 113 0.21 5.97 -15.22
CA LEU A 113 -1.01 5.40 -14.61
C LEU A 113 -0.69 4.68 -13.30
N ILE A 114 0.40 3.93 -13.25
CA ILE A 114 0.87 3.23 -12.05
C ILE A 114 1.29 4.22 -10.97
N LEU A 115 2.10 5.22 -11.35
CA LEU A 115 2.63 6.22 -10.43
C LEU A 115 1.51 7.10 -9.87
N SER A 116 0.62 7.61 -10.73
CA SER A 116 -0.54 8.41 -10.28
C SER A 116 -1.40 7.61 -9.30
N ARG A 117 -1.67 6.33 -9.59
CA ARG A 117 -2.40 5.45 -8.69
C ARG A 117 -1.68 5.26 -7.35
N ALA A 118 -0.39 4.93 -7.39
CA ALA A 118 0.39 4.70 -6.18
C ALA A 118 0.36 5.92 -5.27
N LEU A 119 0.49 7.13 -5.82
CA LEU A 119 0.42 8.38 -5.06
C LEU A 119 -0.95 8.61 -4.41
N VAL A 120 -2.05 8.35 -5.13
CA VAL A 120 -3.41 8.46 -4.57
C VAL A 120 -3.59 7.49 -3.40
N GLU A 121 -3.13 6.25 -3.52
CA GLU A 121 -3.25 5.25 -2.47
C GLU A 121 -2.32 5.52 -1.28
N ILE A 122 -1.14 6.11 -1.51
CA ILE A 122 -0.26 6.58 -0.43
C ILE A 122 -0.97 7.66 0.39
N VAL A 123 -1.55 8.67 -0.27
CA VAL A 123 -2.32 9.72 0.43
C VAL A 123 -3.50 9.13 1.18
N THR A 124 -4.23 8.20 0.54
CA THR A 124 -5.37 7.50 1.16
C THR A 124 -4.93 6.70 2.41
N GLY A 125 -3.80 6.00 2.32
CA GLY A 125 -3.21 5.24 3.42
C GLY A 125 -2.74 6.13 4.58
N PHE A 126 -2.13 7.28 4.28
CA PHE A 126 -1.75 8.26 5.32
C PHE A 126 -2.97 8.85 6.03
N LEU A 127 -4.03 9.20 5.28
CA LEU A 127 -5.28 9.67 5.89
C LEU A 127 -5.93 8.59 6.77
N ALA A 128 -5.93 7.34 6.31
CA ALA A 128 -6.42 6.22 7.10
C ALA A 128 -5.61 6.02 8.38
N LEU A 129 -4.27 6.13 8.31
CA LEU A 129 -3.40 6.06 9.48
C LEU A 129 -3.71 7.17 10.49
N ILE A 130 -3.90 8.42 10.04
CA ILE A 130 -4.29 9.54 10.91
C ILE A 130 -5.61 9.25 11.61
N ILE A 131 -6.61 8.71 10.90
CA ILE A 131 -7.91 8.35 11.48
C ILE A 131 -7.74 7.23 12.52
N VAL A 132 -6.98 6.17 12.20
CA VAL A 132 -6.73 5.07 13.14
C VAL A 132 -6.05 5.58 14.41
N VAL A 133 -4.96 6.36 14.28
CA VAL A 133 -4.25 6.95 15.41
C VAL A 133 -5.18 7.84 16.24
N SER A 134 -5.97 8.70 15.59
CA SER A 134 -6.89 9.61 16.29
C SER A 134 -7.96 8.85 17.07
N VAL A 135 -8.54 7.80 16.51
CA VAL A 135 -9.53 6.96 17.21
C VAL A 135 -8.87 6.22 18.38
N LEU A 136 -7.66 5.67 18.20
CA LEU A 136 -6.91 5.03 19.29
C LEU A 136 -6.66 5.99 20.46
N THR A 137 -6.28 7.24 20.17
CA THR A 137 -6.12 8.27 21.21
C THR A 137 -7.43 8.57 21.93
N ILE A 138 -8.56 8.65 21.21
CA ILE A 138 -9.89 8.93 21.80
C ILE A 138 -10.34 7.81 22.75
N ILE A 139 -10.04 6.55 22.43
CA ILE A 139 -10.39 5.40 23.28
C ILE A 139 -9.42 5.19 24.46
N GLY A 140 -8.42 6.06 24.63
CA GLY A 140 -7.47 6.05 25.75
C GLY A 140 -6.21 5.21 25.52
N THR A 141 -5.98 4.72 24.31
CA THR A 141 -4.72 4.07 23.90
C THR A 141 -3.67 5.14 23.60
N ASP A 142 -2.40 4.89 23.91
CA ASP A 142 -1.28 5.71 23.42
C ASP A 142 -0.72 5.11 22.10
N PRO A 143 -1.05 5.69 20.93
CA PRO A 143 -0.57 5.20 19.63
C PRO A 143 0.81 5.76 19.26
N VAL A 144 1.52 6.44 20.16
CA VAL A 144 2.85 6.97 19.89
C VAL A 144 3.91 5.89 20.19
N PRO A 145 4.67 5.42 19.18
CA PRO A 145 5.71 4.42 19.41
C PRO A 145 6.91 5.04 20.14
N PRO A 146 7.58 4.30 21.05
CA PRO A 146 8.86 4.70 21.62
C PRO A 146 9.95 4.99 20.57
N ALA A 147 9.89 4.33 19.41
CA ALA A 147 10.82 4.55 18.29
C ALA A 147 10.10 5.00 17.01
N PRO A 148 9.68 6.28 16.87
CA PRO A 148 8.90 6.76 15.74
C PRO A 148 9.57 6.57 14.38
N LEU A 149 10.89 6.78 14.29
CA LEU A 149 11.62 6.59 13.03
C LEU A 149 11.59 5.14 12.55
N THR A 150 11.60 4.17 13.47
CA THR A 150 11.48 2.75 13.14
C THR A 150 10.09 2.44 12.59
N ALA A 151 9.03 3.02 13.18
CA ALA A 151 7.66 2.86 12.68
C ALA A 151 7.49 3.45 11.28
N VAL A 152 7.99 4.67 11.06
CA VAL A 152 7.98 5.32 9.75
C VAL A 152 8.71 4.46 8.71
N GLY A 153 9.88 3.90 9.05
CA GLY A 153 10.60 2.97 8.18
C GLY A 153 9.77 1.75 7.77
N GLY A 154 9.02 1.15 8.70
CA GLY A 154 8.11 0.04 8.43
C GLY A 154 6.96 0.43 7.48
N TYR A 155 6.34 1.60 7.67
CA TYR A 155 5.29 2.10 6.78
C TYR A 155 5.82 2.45 5.37
N LEU A 156 7.00 3.04 5.27
CA LEU A 156 7.65 3.31 3.98
C LEU A 156 8.00 2.01 3.25
N ALA A 157 8.49 1.00 3.98
CA ALA A 157 8.73 -0.33 3.43
C ALA A 157 7.43 -0.99 2.93
N ALA A 158 6.31 -0.80 3.64
CA ALA A 158 5.00 -1.29 3.22
C ALA A 158 4.51 -0.64 1.92
N ILE A 159 4.70 0.68 1.79
CA ILE A 159 4.41 1.43 0.55
C ILE A 159 5.27 0.89 -0.60
N MET A 160 6.59 0.76 -0.38
CA MET A 160 7.52 0.29 -1.40
C MET A 160 7.18 -1.14 -1.86
N LEU A 161 6.88 -2.04 -0.91
CA LEU A 161 6.44 -3.40 -1.22
C LEU A 161 5.10 -3.40 -1.97
N GLY A 162 4.17 -2.54 -1.58
CA GLY A 162 2.86 -2.40 -2.22
C GLY A 162 3.00 -2.00 -3.69
N ILE A 163 3.86 -1.02 -3.97
CA ILE A 163 4.18 -0.60 -5.34
C ILE A 163 4.86 -1.74 -6.09
N GLY A 164 5.86 -2.39 -5.50
CA GLY A 164 6.59 -3.50 -6.14
C GLY A 164 5.67 -4.64 -6.55
N VAL A 165 4.94 -5.21 -5.59
CA VAL A 165 3.99 -6.30 -5.88
C VAL A 165 2.86 -5.83 -6.79
N GLY A 166 2.40 -4.58 -6.64
CA GLY A 166 1.43 -3.98 -7.55
C GLY A 166 1.90 -3.95 -9.00
N THR A 167 3.15 -3.58 -9.25
CA THR A 167 3.71 -3.57 -10.62
C THR A 167 3.86 -4.96 -11.21
N ILE A 168 4.24 -5.97 -10.42
CA ILE A 168 4.21 -7.38 -10.84
C ILE A 168 2.79 -7.78 -11.22
N ASN A 169 1.81 -7.43 -10.38
CA ASN A 169 0.42 -7.77 -10.63
C ASN A 169 -0.13 -7.12 -11.90
N VAL A 170 0.27 -5.87 -12.19
CA VAL A 170 -0.02 -5.22 -13.48
C VAL A 170 0.56 -6.05 -14.64
N ALA A 171 1.81 -6.50 -14.53
CA ALA A 171 2.43 -7.33 -15.55
C ALA A 171 1.63 -8.63 -15.76
N ILE A 172 1.31 -9.36 -14.68
CA ILE A 172 0.58 -10.63 -14.75
C ILE A 172 -0.83 -10.43 -15.32
N THR A 173 -1.59 -9.45 -14.83
CA THR A 173 -2.95 -9.17 -15.32
C THR A 173 -2.98 -8.73 -16.79
N GLY A 174 -1.88 -8.16 -17.29
CA GLY A 174 -1.70 -7.89 -18.72
C GLY A 174 -1.69 -9.15 -19.60
N PHE A 175 -1.33 -10.32 -19.06
CA PHE A 175 -1.40 -11.62 -19.75
C PHE A 175 -2.63 -12.43 -19.38
N PHE A 176 -2.99 -12.42 -18.10
CA PHE A 176 -4.05 -13.23 -17.53
C PHE A 176 -4.96 -12.35 -16.65
N PRO A 177 -6.02 -11.74 -17.22
CA PRO A 177 -6.96 -10.91 -16.46
C PRO A 177 -7.60 -11.63 -15.27
N GLY A 178 -7.75 -12.96 -15.33
CA GLY A 178 -8.24 -13.79 -14.22
C GLY A 178 -7.38 -13.72 -12.95
N TRP A 179 -6.14 -13.22 -13.04
CA TRP A 179 -5.26 -13.01 -11.89
C TRP A 179 -5.84 -12.03 -10.85
N LEU A 180 -6.80 -11.18 -11.22
CA LEU A 180 -7.52 -10.33 -10.26
C LEU A 180 -8.13 -11.13 -9.09
N ILE A 181 -8.75 -12.28 -9.40
CA ILE A 181 -9.36 -13.16 -8.40
C ILE A 181 -8.27 -13.94 -7.67
N GLY A 182 -7.28 -14.47 -8.41
CA GLY A 182 -6.15 -15.19 -7.82
C GLY A 182 -5.38 -14.36 -6.80
N TYR A 183 -5.09 -13.09 -7.13
CA TYR A 183 -4.41 -12.17 -6.23
C TYR A 183 -5.26 -11.80 -5.01
N ALA A 184 -6.59 -11.69 -5.16
CA ALA A 184 -7.48 -11.46 -4.03
C ALA A 184 -7.41 -12.61 -3.01
N LEU A 185 -7.45 -13.87 -3.48
CA LEU A 185 -7.30 -15.05 -2.62
C LEU A 185 -5.90 -15.13 -2.01
N PHE A 186 -4.85 -14.87 -2.80
CA PHE A 186 -3.48 -14.87 -2.32
C PHE A 186 -3.24 -13.80 -1.25
N SER A 187 -3.87 -12.62 -1.38
CA SER A 187 -3.78 -11.55 -0.39
C SER A 187 -4.38 -11.96 0.96
N ILE A 188 -5.45 -12.75 0.96
CA ILE A 188 -6.03 -13.29 2.21
C ILE A 188 -5.02 -14.21 2.90
N ILE A 189 -4.37 -15.11 2.15
CA ILE A 189 -3.35 -16.03 2.69
C ILE A 189 -2.17 -15.24 3.25
N LEU A 190 -1.67 -14.23 2.52
CA LEU A 190 -0.61 -13.35 2.99
C LEU A 190 -1.02 -12.59 4.26
N TYR A 191 -2.27 -12.13 4.33
CA TYR A 191 -2.79 -11.41 5.48
C TYR A 191 -2.81 -12.29 6.73
N VAL A 192 -3.41 -13.48 6.64
CA VAL A 192 -3.52 -14.40 7.77
C VAL A 192 -2.13 -14.88 8.21
N SER A 193 -1.24 -15.20 7.27
CA SER A 193 0.13 -15.65 7.58
C SER A 193 1.10 -14.54 8.00
N SER A 194 0.70 -13.25 7.92
CA SER A 194 1.57 -12.12 8.31
C SER A 194 1.68 -11.91 9.82
N GLY A 195 1.00 -12.71 10.64
CA GLY A 195 0.99 -12.51 12.08
C GLY A 195 0.18 -11.29 12.50
N VAL A 196 -0.76 -10.79 11.69
CA VAL A 196 -1.65 -9.71 12.14
C VAL A 196 -2.51 -10.17 13.32
N LEU A 197 -2.99 -11.42 13.29
CA LEU A 197 -3.93 -11.97 14.27
C LEU A 197 -3.25 -12.70 15.44
N PHE A 198 -2.02 -13.16 15.25
CA PHE A 198 -1.24 -13.91 16.24
C PHE A 198 0.21 -13.46 16.17
N LEU A 199 1.00 -13.70 17.22
CA LEU A 199 2.42 -13.36 17.19
C LEU A 199 3.25 -14.53 16.64
N PRO A 200 3.89 -14.41 15.47
CA PRO A 200 4.63 -15.52 14.86
C PRO A 200 5.82 -15.98 15.69
N SER A 201 6.43 -15.10 16.49
CA SER A 201 7.57 -15.43 17.36
C SER A 201 7.22 -16.40 18.50
N PHE A 202 5.93 -16.67 18.77
CA PHE A 202 5.51 -17.71 19.72
C PHE A 202 5.37 -19.10 19.10
N LEU A 203 5.52 -19.22 17.78
CA LEU A 203 5.50 -20.50 17.09
C LEU A 203 6.85 -21.23 17.22
N PRO A 204 6.88 -22.56 17.05
CA PRO A 204 8.13 -23.31 16.95
C PRO A 204 9.08 -22.70 15.92
N GLU A 205 10.38 -22.67 16.24
CA GLU A 205 11.41 -22.00 15.44
C GLU A 205 11.41 -22.43 13.96
N MET A 206 11.15 -23.71 13.70
CA MET A 206 10.99 -24.23 12.34
C MET A 206 9.88 -23.53 11.55
N ILE A 207 8.72 -23.32 12.17
CA ILE A 207 7.56 -22.67 11.53
C ILE A 207 7.83 -21.18 11.38
N TYR A 208 8.35 -20.52 12.43
CA TYR A 208 8.70 -19.11 12.39
C TYR A 208 9.75 -18.80 11.30
N GLY A 209 10.75 -19.68 11.13
CA GLY A 209 11.76 -19.56 10.08
C GLY A 209 11.17 -19.53 8.67
N TRP A 210 10.21 -20.41 8.36
CA TRP A 210 9.50 -20.38 7.07
C TRP A 210 8.64 -19.12 6.92
N LEU A 211 7.96 -18.72 7.99
CA LEU A 211 7.09 -17.55 8.00
C LEU A 211 7.88 -16.24 7.77
N LYS A 212 9.15 -16.16 8.17
CA LYS A 212 10.01 -14.99 7.94
C LYS A 212 10.23 -14.66 6.46
N TYR A 213 10.04 -15.61 5.54
CA TYR A 213 10.07 -15.33 4.10
C TYR A 213 8.82 -14.58 3.62
N ASN A 214 7.75 -14.51 4.40
CA ASN A 214 6.60 -13.67 4.06
C ASN A 214 6.96 -12.19 4.29
N PRO A 215 7.07 -11.35 3.25
CA PRO A 215 7.41 -9.94 3.45
C PRO A 215 6.31 -9.18 4.20
N ALA A 216 5.04 -9.60 4.14
CA ALA A 216 3.97 -9.00 4.92
C ALA A 216 4.15 -9.24 6.43
N LEU A 217 4.68 -10.41 6.82
CA LEU A 217 5.03 -10.68 8.21
C LEU A 217 6.13 -9.75 8.69
N GLN A 218 7.19 -9.60 7.89
CA GLN A 218 8.30 -8.72 8.20
C GLN A 218 7.84 -7.27 8.38
N LEU A 219 6.86 -6.80 7.60
CA LEU A 219 6.26 -5.46 7.78
C LEU A 219 5.50 -5.33 9.11
N ALA A 220 4.69 -6.33 9.47
CA ALA A 220 3.96 -6.32 10.73
C ALA A 220 4.91 -6.34 11.93
N GLU A 221 5.93 -7.19 11.92
CA GLU A 221 6.96 -7.24 12.96
C GLU A 221 7.83 -5.97 12.98
N TRP A 222 8.12 -5.36 11.83
CA TRP A 222 8.83 -4.08 11.77
C TRP A 222 8.09 -3.00 12.53
N VAL A 223 6.83 -2.74 12.17
CA VAL A 223 6.06 -1.70 12.87
C VAL A 223 5.90 -2.07 14.33
N ARG A 224 5.58 -3.32 14.69
CA ARG A 224 5.49 -3.75 16.09
C ARG A 224 6.79 -3.54 16.87
N SER A 225 7.96 -3.76 16.29
CA SER A 225 9.25 -3.53 16.96
C SER A 225 9.46 -2.07 17.37
N ALA A 226 8.79 -1.13 16.70
CA ALA A 226 8.82 0.27 17.07
C ALA A 226 7.94 0.60 18.30
N TYR A 227 6.86 -0.15 18.48
CA TYR A 227 5.90 0.00 19.58
C TYR A 227 6.25 -0.86 20.80
N TYR A 228 6.88 -2.02 20.58
CA TYR A 228 7.30 -2.96 21.61
C TYR A 228 8.80 -3.29 21.48
N PRO A 229 9.71 -2.37 21.84
CA PRO A 229 11.16 -2.59 21.71
C PRO A 229 11.65 -3.81 22.49
N ASP A 230 11.03 -4.10 23.64
CA ASP A 230 11.42 -5.20 24.53
C ASP A 230 10.92 -6.57 24.07
N ALA A 231 10.11 -6.64 23.01
CA ALA A 231 9.54 -7.89 22.51
C ALA A 231 10.55 -8.79 21.76
N GLY A 232 11.77 -8.30 21.50
CA GLY A 232 12.83 -9.10 20.86
C GLY A 232 12.52 -9.51 19.41
N LEU A 233 11.65 -8.77 18.71
CA LEU A 233 11.23 -9.09 17.34
C LEU A 233 12.39 -8.93 16.36
N GLN A 234 12.67 -9.98 15.58
CA GLN A 234 13.78 -10.03 14.65
C GLN A 234 13.34 -9.76 13.21
N VAL A 235 13.51 -8.51 12.80
CA VAL A 235 13.07 -8.02 11.49
C VAL A 235 14.25 -7.95 10.51
N ASP A 236 14.15 -8.66 9.39
CA ASP A 236 15.12 -8.54 8.31
C ASP A 236 14.73 -7.40 7.38
N ARG A 237 15.23 -6.20 7.71
CA ARG A 237 14.97 -4.97 6.97
C ARG A 237 15.53 -5.02 5.55
N LEU A 238 16.70 -5.65 5.38
CA LEU A 238 17.39 -5.74 4.10
C LEU A 238 16.61 -6.66 3.15
N TYR A 239 16.11 -7.79 3.66
CA TYR A 239 15.24 -8.68 2.92
C TYR A 239 14.00 -7.94 2.38
N VAL A 240 13.28 -7.18 3.23
CA VAL A 240 12.08 -6.45 2.78
C VAL A 240 12.41 -5.46 1.67
N HIS A 241 13.49 -4.68 1.82
CA HIS A 241 13.90 -3.68 0.83
C HIS A 241 14.33 -4.33 -0.49
N THR A 242 15.15 -5.37 -0.43
CA THR A 242 15.65 -6.09 -1.61
C THR A 242 14.52 -6.83 -2.32
N PHE A 243 13.60 -7.45 -1.58
CA PHE A 243 12.41 -8.09 -2.13
C PHE A 243 11.52 -7.06 -2.84
N ALA A 244 11.20 -5.95 -2.18
CA ALA A 244 10.40 -4.88 -2.76
C ALA A 244 11.05 -4.28 -4.01
N ALA A 245 12.37 -4.00 -3.97
CA ALA A 245 13.13 -3.47 -5.10
C ALA A 245 13.16 -4.46 -6.27
N THR A 246 13.34 -5.75 -5.98
CA THR A 246 13.28 -6.83 -6.98
C THR A 246 11.90 -6.88 -7.63
N CYS A 247 10.83 -6.76 -6.84
CA CYS A 247 9.48 -6.73 -7.38
C CYS A 247 9.24 -5.53 -8.29
N VAL A 248 9.67 -4.33 -7.88
CA VAL A 248 9.59 -3.12 -8.72
C VAL A 248 10.38 -3.32 -10.02
N GLY A 249 11.62 -3.80 -9.94
CA GLY A 249 12.50 -4.01 -11.09
C GLY A 249 11.90 -4.98 -12.11
N ILE A 250 11.46 -6.14 -11.63
CA ILE A 250 10.82 -7.17 -12.48
C ILE A 250 9.51 -6.64 -13.07
N GLY A 251 8.64 -6.04 -12.24
CA GLY A 251 7.36 -5.50 -12.69
C GLY A 251 7.52 -4.46 -13.80
N LEU A 252 8.39 -3.46 -13.58
CA LEU A 252 8.67 -2.43 -14.58
C LEU A 252 9.32 -2.98 -15.85
N PHE A 253 10.21 -3.97 -15.73
CA PHE A 253 10.81 -4.63 -16.88
C PHE A 253 9.75 -5.27 -17.78
N PHE A 254 8.82 -6.05 -17.21
CA PHE A 254 7.73 -6.69 -17.96
C PHE A 254 6.75 -5.67 -18.54
N ILE A 255 6.41 -4.63 -17.79
CA ILE A 255 5.53 -3.55 -18.27
C ILE A 255 6.13 -2.89 -19.52
N ARG A 256 7.43 -2.54 -19.46
CA ARG A 256 8.12 -1.86 -20.56
C ARG A 256 8.26 -2.74 -21.80
N HIS A 257 8.67 -4.00 -21.64
CA HIS A 257 9.07 -4.82 -22.79
C HIS A 257 7.94 -5.66 -23.37
N VAL A 258 6.98 -6.07 -22.54
CA VAL A 258 5.97 -7.04 -22.97
C VAL A 258 4.59 -6.43 -22.99
N VAL A 259 4.16 -5.79 -21.89
CA VAL A 259 2.82 -5.21 -21.81
C VAL A 259 2.66 -4.06 -22.81
N SER A 260 3.65 -3.18 -22.91
CA SER A 260 3.60 -2.05 -23.86
C SER A 260 3.60 -2.48 -25.34
N LYS A 261 4.24 -3.60 -25.69
CA LYS A 261 4.34 -4.08 -27.09
C LYS A 261 3.13 -4.88 -27.54
N ARG A 262 2.41 -5.51 -26.61
CA ARG A 262 1.21 -6.30 -26.91
C ARG A 262 -0.05 -5.45 -27.07
N GLN A 263 0.03 -4.17 -26.70
CA GLN A 263 -1.13 -3.29 -26.58
C GLN A 263 -1.09 -2.10 -27.55
N GLY A 264 0.00 -1.91 -28.28
CA GLY A 264 0.09 -1.05 -29.47
C GLY A 264 -0.06 -1.90 -30.72
#